data_AF-A0A358NJR0-F1
#
_entry.id   AF-A0A358NJR0-F1
#
_cell.length_a   1.000
_cell.length_b   1.000
_cell.length_c   1.000
_cell.angle_alpha   90.00
_cell.angle_beta   90.00
_cell.angle_gamma   90.00
#
_symmetry.space_group_name_H-M   'P 1'
#
loop_
_entity.id
_entity.type
_entity.pdbx_description
1 polymer ?
#
loop_
_entity_poly.entity_id
_entity_poly.type
_entity_poly.pdbx_seq_one_letter_code
_entity_poly.pdbx_strand_id
1 'polypeptide(L)'
;MYGRKRKIKYGRVMLLIALFAAIVALVLSFFRKSDYAGVIDEVMKADIRSISGTISTVSDIDVRVYSKNGIRYTNQHEKIKHIDSFESSKPGDSTKADNAKRLFEGLYKLKKTELLEDLPLKEDGYYWVDSDFSVKGKKLFFGGNEEYNFDLYYDIEAKKVYVKKEYFTEFSNKNNKQKFQGYEANDEFVKIMEELAGKK
;
A
#
# COMPACT_ATOMS: atom_id res chain seq x y z
N MET A 1 -47.52 48.90 -13.74
CA MET A 1 -46.81 47.60 -13.84
C MET A 1 -46.00 47.37 -12.57
N TYR A 2 -46.45 46.51 -11.65
CA TYR A 2 -45.65 46.14 -10.47
C TYR A 2 -45.14 44.71 -10.63
N GLY A 3 -43.85 44.55 -10.91
CA GLY A 3 -43.19 43.27 -11.00
C GLY A 3 -43.14 42.58 -9.65
N ARG A 4 -43.82 41.44 -9.50
CA ARG A 4 -43.70 40.55 -8.34
C ARG A 4 -42.25 40.08 -8.21
N LYS A 5 -41.50 40.64 -7.25
CA LYS A 5 -40.20 40.07 -6.83
C LYS A 5 -40.46 38.68 -6.23
N ARG A 6 -40.11 37.62 -6.95
CA ARG A 6 -40.16 36.24 -6.45
C ARG A 6 -39.23 36.12 -5.24
N LYS A 7 -39.77 35.82 -4.06
CA LYS A 7 -38.97 35.51 -2.87
C LYS A 7 -38.30 34.16 -3.07
N ILE A 8 -36.98 34.15 -3.25
CA ILE A 8 -36.18 32.92 -3.31
C ILE A 8 -36.26 32.27 -1.93
N LYS A 9 -36.60 30.97 -1.87
CA LYS A 9 -36.63 30.22 -0.62
C LYS A 9 -35.21 29.81 -0.24
N TYR A 10 -34.47 30.72 0.38
CA TYR A 10 -33.05 30.56 0.76
C TYR A 10 -32.77 29.28 1.57
N GLY A 11 -33.71 28.78 2.36
CA GLY A 11 -33.55 27.51 3.09
C GLY A 11 -33.39 26.27 2.19
N ARG A 12 -34.10 26.21 1.04
CA ARG A 12 -33.95 25.10 0.08
C ARG A 12 -32.64 25.18 -0.71
N VAL A 13 -32.19 26.40 -0.97
CA VAL A 13 -30.91 26.65 -1.65
C VAL A 13 -29.74 26.28 -0.73
N MET A 14 -29.79 26.64 0.55
CA MET A 14 -28.80 26.23 1.55
C MET A 14 -28.69 24.70 1.68
N LEU A 15 -29.82 23.99 1.67
CA LEU A 15 -29.84 22.54 1.79
C LEU A 15 -29.20 21.85 0.57
N LEU A 16 -29.44 22.37 -0.64
CA LEU A 16 -28.77 21.91 -1.86
C LEU A 16 -27.25 22.16 -1.83
N ILE A 17 -26.82 23.32 -1.33
CA ILE A 17 -25.39 23.64 -1.16
C ILE A 17 -24.74 22.68 -0.15
N ALA A 18 -25.40 22.40 0.97
CA ALA A 18 -24.91 21.46 1.97
C ALA A 18 -24.81 20.02 1.41
N LEU A 19 -25.81 19.58 0.65
CA LEU A 19 -25.80 18.28 -0.02
C LEU A 19 -24.67 18.18 -1.05
N PHE A 20 -24.48 19.23 -1.84
CA PHE A 20 -23.39 19.31 -2.81
C PHE A 20 -22.02 19.29 -2.12
N ALA A 21 -21.85 20.05 -1.04
CA ALA A 21 -20.61 20.04 -0.25
C ALA A 21 -20.32 18.66 0.35
N ALA A 22 -21.36 17.92 0.80
CA ALA A 22 -21.21 16.55 1.29
C ALA A 22 -20.78 15.57 0.18
N ILE A 23 -21.33 15.70 -1.02
CA ILE A 23 -20.93 14.90 -2.19
C ILE A 23 -19.48 15.21 -2.57
N VAL A 24 -19.11 16.50 -2.64
CA VAL A 24 -17.72 16.91 -2.92
C VAL A 24 -16.77 16.39 -1.85
N ALA A 25 -17.14 16.45 -0.57
CA ALA A 25 -16.33 15.91 0.52
C ALA A 25 -16.17 14.39 0.43
N LEU A 26 -17.22 13.64 0.07
CA LEU A 26 -17.16 12.21 -0.18
C LEU A 26 -16.21 11.87 -1.34
N VAL A 27 -16.33 12.59 -2.45
CA VAL A 27 -15.45 12.42 -3.62
C VAL A 27 -14.00 12.75 -3.26
N LEU A 28 -13.74 13.87 -2.58
CA LEU A 28 -12.40 14.27 -2.16
C LEU A 28 -11.81 13.31 -1.11
N SER A 29 -12.64 12.73 -0.24
CA SER A 29 -12.21 11.71 0.72
C SER A 29 -11.74 10.43 0.03
N PHE A 30 -12.34 10.05 -1.10
CA PHE A 30 -11.89 8.93 -1.91
C PHE A 30 -10.51 9.18 -2.56
N PHE A 31 -10.14 10.47 -2.76
CA PHE A 31 -8.86 10.88 -3.31
C PHE A 31 -7.84 11.33 -2.24
N ARG A 32 -8.10 11.08 -0.95
CA ARG A 32 -7.12 11.37 0.10
C ARG A 32 -5.88 10.49 -0.12
N LYS A 33 -4.72 11.15 -0.22
CA LYS A 33 -3.42 10.48 -0.16
C LYS A 33 -3.22 10.01 1.28
N SER A 34 -3.19 8.71 1.49
CA SER A 34 -2.79 8.13 2.77
C SER A 34 -1.29 7.85 2.73
N ASP A 35 -0.59 8.22 3.80
CA ASP A 35 0.79 7.78 4.00
C ASP A 35 0.82 6.26 4.00
N TYR A 36 1.76 5.67 3.28
CA TYR A 36 1.81 4.23 3.07
C TYR A 36 2.00 3.48 4.39
N ALA A 37 2.93 3.98 5.21
CA ALA A 37 3.08 3.51 6.57
C ALA A 37 1.73 3.63 7.29
N GLY A 38 1.05 4.78 7.21
CA GLY A 38 -0.24 5.03 7.85
C GLY A 38 -1.30 3.95 7.57
N VAL A 39 -1.39 3.50 6.31
CA VAL A 39 -2.30 2.40 5.93
C VAL A 39 -1.86 1.07 6.53
N ILE A 40 -0.54 0.78 6.56
CA ILE A 40 -0.02 -0.40 7.25
C ILE A 40 -0.46 -0.41 8.73
N ASP A 41 -0.30 0.70 9.47
CA ASP A 41 -0.72 0.77 10.88
C ASP A 41 -2.22 0.55 11.07
N GLU A 42 -3.03 1.08 10.15
CA GLU A 42 -4.47 0.82 10.14
C GLU A 42 -4.79 -0.67 9.97
N VAL A 43 -4.12 -1.34 9.03
CA VAL A 43 -4.28 -2.78 8.77
C VAL A 43 -3.79 -3.62 9.95
N MET A 44 -2.65 -3.28 10.56
CA MET A 44 -2.11 -4.01 11.71
C MET A 44 -3.00 -3.91 12.96
N LYS A 45 -3.81 -2.84 13.08
CA LYS A 45 -4.80 -2.67 14.14
C LYS A 45 -6.15 -3.33 13.84
N ALA A 46 -6.37 -3.78 12.60
CA ALA A 46 -7.61 -4.41 12.18
C ALA A 46 -7.62 -5.91 12.48
N ASP A 47 -8.80 -6.52 12.33
CA ASP A 47 -8.99 -7.98 12.44
C ASP A 47 -8.56 -8.65 11.12
N ILE A 48 -7.26 -8.99 11.03
CA ILE A 48 -6.65 -9.65 9.88
C ILE A 48 -7.19 -11.08 9.76
N ARG A 49 -7.79 -11.39 8.62
CA ARG A 49 -8.40 -12.69 8.30
C ARG A 49 -7.44 -13.62 7.57
N SER A 50 -6.67 -13.08 6.65
CA SER A 50 -5.65 -13.85 5.93
C SER A 50 -4.52 -12.95 5.45
N ILE A 51 -3.36 -13.57 5.26
CA ILE A 51 -2.16 -12.95 4.70
C ILE A 51 -1.63 -13.92 3.64
N SER A 52 -1.37 -13.42 2.44
CA SER A 52 -0.73 -14.17 1.37
C SER A 52 0.32 -13.31 0.69
N GLY A 53 1.21 -13.93 -0.07
CA GLY A 53 2.20 -13.16 -0.80
C GLY A 53 3.33 -13.99 -1.37
N THR A 54 4.32 -13.27 -1.87
CA THR A 54 5.54 -13.85 -2.42
C THR A 54 6.77 -13.11 -1.91
N ILE A 55 7.88 -13.84 -1.88
CA ILE A 55 9.20 -13.26 -1.77
C ILE A 55 10.00 -13.60 -3.02
N SER A 56 10.63 -12.58 -3.60
CA SER A 56 11.43 -12.69 -4.82
C SER A 56 12.71 -11.85 -4.68
N THR A 57 13.71 -12.13 -5.52
CA THR A 57 14.77 -11.14 -5.78
C THR A 57 14.44 -10.32 -7.01
N VAL A 58 14.74 -9.03 -6.97
CA VAL A 58 14.57 -8.10 -8.11
C VAL A 58 15.79 -7.19 -8.21
N SER A 59 16.25 -6.86 -9.41
CA SER A 59 17.41 -5.98 -9.58
C SER A 59 17.04 -4.55 -9.95
N ASP A 60 15.93 -4.40 -10.67
CA ASP A 60 15.39 -3.11 -11.12
C ASP A 60 13.92 -3.02 -10.72
N ILE A 61 13.54 -1.91 -10.10
CA ILE A 61 12.22 -1.72 -9.51
C ILE A 61 11.50 -0.61 -10.27
N ASP A 62 10.71 -0.96 -11.29
CA ASP A 62 9.83 0.03 -11.92
C ASP A 62 8.50 0.11 -11.18
N VAL A 63 8.28 1.18 -10.41
CA VAL A 63 6.98 1.46 -9.76
C VAL A 63 6.09 2.40 -10.57
N ARG A 64 6.46 2.69 -11.82
CA ARG A 64 5.64 3.51 -12.71
C ARG A 64 4.50 2.66 -13.26
N VAL A 65 3.28 3.13 -12.99
CA VAL A 65 2.09 2.58 -13.64
C VAL A 65 1.88 3.33 -14.95
N TYR A 66 1.87 2.63 -16.07
CA TYR A 66 1.60 3.22 -17.38
C TYR A 66 0.18 2.85 -17.82
N SER A 67 -0.59 3.83 -18.29
CA SER A 67 -1.91 3.59 -18.87
C SER A 67 -1.87 3.89 -20.36
N LYS A 68 -2.23 2.91 -21.19
CA LYS A 68 -2.36 3.07 -22.65
C LYS A 68 -3.72 2.53 -23.08
N ASN A 69 -4.50 3.35 -23.77
CA ASN A 69 -5.84 2.97 -24.28
C ASN A 69 -6.80 2.42 -23.21
N GLY A 70 -6.74 2.93 -21.97
CA GLY A 70 -7.58 2.45 -20.86
C GLY A 70 -7.11 1.16 -20.21
N ILE A 71 -6.05 0.54 -20.72
CA ILE A 71 -5.41 -0.64 -20.12
C ILE A 71 -4.25 -0.14 -19.25
N ARG A 72 -4.28 -0.50 -17.97
CA ARG A 72 -3.24 -0.20 -16.99
C ARG A 72 -2.21 -1.32 -17.03
N TYR A 73 -0.96 -0.94 -17.24
CA TYR A 73 0.21 -1.82 -17.16
C TYR A 73 0.87 -1.55 -15.82
N THR A 74 0.91 -2.57 -14.96
CA THR A 74 1.53 -2.48 -13.64
C THR A 74 3.03 -2.74 -13.76
N ASN A 75 3.76 -2.17 -12.79
CA ASN A 75 5.15 -2.35 -12.42
C ASN A 75 5.82 -3.58 -13.05
N GLN A 76 6.70 -3.37 -14.03
CA GLN A 76 7.55 -4.43 -14.56
C GLN A 76 8.89 -4.35 -13.83
N HIS A 77 8.98 -4.99 -12.66
CA HIS A 77 10.30 -5.24 -12.07
C HIS A 77 11.12 -6.10 -13.03
N GLU A 78 12.40 -5.77 -13.22
CA GLU A 78 13.28 -6.58 -14.07
C GLU A 78 14.04 -7.64 -13.28
N LYS A 79 14.29 -8.76 -13.96
CA LYS A 79 15.06 -9.91 -13.45
C LYS A 79 14.49 -10.50 -12.15
N ILE A 80 13.17 -10.54 -12.05
CA ILE A 80 12.46 -11.18 -10.93
C ILE A 80 12.86 -12.65 -10.86
N LYS A 81 13.41 -13.09 -9.72
CA LYS A 81 13.58 -14.51 -9.40
C LYS A 81 12.74 -14.83 -8.19
N HIS A 82 11.72 -15.64 -8.40
CA HIS A 82 10.88 -16.14 -7.33
C HIS A 82 11.72 -16.96 -6.33
N ILE A 83 11.55 -16.69 -5.03
CA ILE A 83 12.15 -17.47 -3.95
C ILE A 83 11.09 -18.41 -3.35
N ASP A 84 9.97 -17.84 -2.88
CA ASP A 84 8.91 -18.61 -2.21
C ASP A 84 7.57 -17.85 -2.19
N SER A 85 6.50 -18.57 -1.88
CA SER A 85 5.15 -18.04 -1.64
C SER A 85 4.67 -18.42 -0.24
N PHE A 86 3.74 -17.65 0.29
CA PHE A 86 3.09 -17.95 1.56
C PHE A 86 1.61 -17.64 1.51
N GLU A 87 0.84 -18.41 2.28
CA GLU A 87 -0.58 -18.19 2.48
C GLU A 87 -0.97 -18.66 3.87
N SER A 88 -1.53 -17.78 4.70
CA SER A 88 -1.86 -18.08 6.10
C SER A 88 -2.90 -19.19 6.25
N SER A 89 -3.66 -19.48 5.19
CA SER A 89 -4.63 -20.59 5.15
C SER A 89 -3.94 -21.97 5.04
N LYS A 90 -2.69 -22.01 4.58
CA LYS A 90 -1.91 -23.23 4.40
C LYS A 90 -1.14 -23.56 5.69
N PRO A 91 -1.33 -24.75 6.29
CA PRO A 91 -0.68 -25.12 7.56
C PRO A 91 0.85 -25.01 7.57
N GLY A 92 1.51 -25.18 6.41
CA GLY A 92 2.97 -25.08 6.29
C GLY A 92 3.52 -23.65 6.16
N ASP A 93 2.67 -22.67 5.89
CA ASP A 93 3.07 -21.29 5.57
C ASP A 93 2.69 -20.28 6.66
N SER A 94 2.06 -20.71 7.76
CA SER A 94 1.61 -19.77 8.81
C SER A 94 2.78 -18.98 9.40
N THR A 95 3.93 -19.62 9.62
CA THR A 95 5.13 -18.95 10.12
C THR A 95 5.64 -17.90 9.14
N LYS A 96 5.59 -18.16 7.83
CA LYS A 96 6.00 -17.20 6.80
C LYS A 96 5.04 -16.01 6.75
N ALA A 97 3.74 -16.28 6.81
CA ALA A 97 2.71 -15.25 6.88
C ALA A 97 2.85 -14.38 8.15
N ASP A 98 3.12 -14.99 9.30
CA ASP A 98 3.39 -14.27 10.56
C ASP A 98 4.68 -13.46 10.50
N ASN A 99 5.72 -13.98 9.86
CA ASN A 99 6.96 -13.26 9.62
C ASN A 99 6.73 -12.04 8.70
N ALA A 100 5.99 -12.19 7.60
CA ALA A 100 5.60 -11.07 6.74
C ALA A 100 4.83 -10.00 7.53
N LYS A 101 3.84 -10.42 8.35
CA LYS A 101 3.13 -9.51 9.26
C LYS A 101 4.09 -8.73 10.16
N ARG A 102 5.03 -9.42 10.81
CA ARG A 102 6.01 -8.81 11.73
C ARG A 102 6.94 -7.80 11.02
N LEU A 103 7.27 -8.00 9.74
CA LEU A 103 8.02 -6.99 8.97
C LEU A 103 7.24 -5.69 8.87
N PHE A 104 5.96 -5.75 8.48
CA PHE A 104 5.11 -4.57 8.34
C PHE A 104 4.77 -3.92 9.68
N GLU A 105 4.58 -4.69 10.76
CA GLU A 105 4.45 -4.15 12.12
C GLU A 105 5.75 -3.46 12.59
N GLY A 106 6.91 -4.06 12.26
CA GLY A 106 8.22 -3.58 12.67
C GLY A 106 8.65 -2.29 11.97
N LEU A 107 8.11 -1.99 10.78
CA LEU A 107 8.45 -0.84 9.95
C LEU A 107 8.39 0.50 10.69
N TYR A 108 7.43 0.65 11.62
CA TYR A 108 7.26 1.84 12.45
C TYR A 108 8.32 2.04 13.54
N LYS A 109 8.98 0.95 13.93
CA LYS A 109 10.07 0.97 14.92
C LYS A 109 11.42 1.29 14.26
N LEU A 110 11.49 1.22 12.93
CA LEU A 110 12.71 1.50 12.20
C LEU A 110 12.95 2.99 12.07
N LYS A 111 14.23 3.36 12.04
CA LYS A 111 14.64 4.74 11.85
C LYS A 111 14.50 5.11 10.37
N LYS A 112 13.69 6.13 10.08
CA LYS A 112 13.58 6.71 8.73
C LYS A 112 14.93 7.25 8.28
N THR A 113 15.27 7.01 7.02
CA THR A 113 16.52 7.47 6.40
C THR A 113 16.22 8.46 5.28
N GLU A 114 16.24 8.00 4.04
CA GLU A 114 16.16 8.84 2.84
C GLU A 114 14.81 8.75 2.15
N LEU A 115 14.48 9.78 1.36
CA LEU A 115 13.36 9.77 0.45
C LEU A 115 13.90 9.73 -0.97
N LEU A 116 13.52 8.72 -1.74
CA LEU A 116 14.01 8.50 -3.10
C LEU A 116 12.87 8.67 -4.12
N GLU A 117 13.18 9.27 -5.26
CA GLU A 117 12.25 9.30 -6.39
C GLU A 117 12.11 7.94 -7.06
N ASP A 118 13.18 7.15 -7.05
CA ASP A 118 13.26 5.80 -7.61
C ASP A 118 14.32 4.99 -6.86
N LEU A 119 14.21 3.65 -6.89
CA LEU A 119 15.24 2.79 -6.31
C LEU A 119 16.36 2.55 -7.33
N PRO A 120 17.63 2.64 -6.93
CA PRO A 120 18.74 2.41 -7.86
C PRO A 120 18.78 0.95 -8.31
N LEU A 121 19.24 0.72 -9.54
CA LEU A 121 19.57 -0.62 -10.02
C LEU A 121 20.64 -1.25 -9.10
N LYS A 122 20.43 -2.50 -8.68
CA LYS A 122 21.37 -3.25 -7.83
C LYS A 122 21.74 -4.59 -8.44
N GLU A 123 23.03 -4.93 -8.46
CA GLU A 123 23.52 -6.22 -8.97
C GLU A 123 23.09 -7.40 -8.09
N ASP A 124 23.27 -7.27 -6.78
CA ASP A 124 22.80 -8.26 -5.79
C ASP A 124 21.27 -8.23 -5.60
N GLY A 125 20.66 -7.13 -6.04
CA GLY A 125 19.22 -6.91 -6.02
C GLY A 125 18.63 -6.62 -4.64
N TYR A 126 17.31 -6.61 -4.62
CA TYR A 126 16.47 -6.44 -3.46
C TYR A 126 15.74 -7.75 -3.18
N TYR A 127 15.52 -8.07 -1.91
CA TYR A 127 14.40 -8.94 -1.58
C TYR A 127 13.12 -8.12 -1.65
N TRP A 128 12.22 -8.54 -2.53
CA TRP A 128 10.90 -7.96 -2.70
C TRP A 128 9.88 -8.89 -2.04
N VAL A 129 9.20 -8.37 -1.03
CA VAL A 129 8.06 -9.00 -0.38
C VAL A 129 6.81 -8.30 -0.88
N ASP A 130 6.00 -9.03 -1.64
CA ASP A 130 4.68 -8.61 -2.13
C ASP A 130 3.64 -9.34 -1.29
N SER A 131 2.81 -8.60 -0.54
CA SER A 131 1.91 -9.17 0.46
C SER A 131 0.50 -8.61 0.37
N ASP A 132 -0.47 -9.52 0.33
CA ASP A 132 -1.89 -9.22 0.39
C ASP A 132 -2.44 -9.52 1.79
N PHE A 133 -3.12 -8.52 2.36
CA PHE A 133 -3.79 -8.59 3.65
C PHE A 133 -5.30 -8.49 3.43
N SER A 134 -6.02 -9.52 3.88
CA SER A 134 -7.48 -9.49 3.95
C SER A 134 -7.88 -9.17 5.38
N VAL A 135 -8.56 -8.05 5.59
CA VAL A 135 -9.07 -7.64 6.91
C VAL A 135 -10.58 -7.65 6.94
N LYS A 136 -11.17 -7.88 8.11
CA LYS A 136 -12.62 -7.76 8.26
C LYS A 136 -13.06 -6.32 7.95
N GLY A 137 -13.95 -6.15 6.98
CA GLY A 137 -14.41 -4.83 6.57
C GLY A 137 -15.09 -4.06 7.70
N LYS A 138 -14.88 -2.73 7.74
CA LYS A 138 -15.46 -1.83 8.76
C LYS A 138 -16.90 -1.44 8.43
N LYS A 139 -17.37 -1.66 7.20
CA LYS A 139 -18.71 -1.25 6.74
C LYS A 139 -19.79 -2.22 7.22
N LEU A 140 -20.62 -1.73 8.15
CA LEU A 140 -21.74 -2.44 8.77
C LEU A 140 -22.80 -3.01 7.79
N PHE A 141 -22.87 -2.51 6.55
CA PHE A 141 -23.94 -2.82 5.58
C PHE A 141 -23.50 -3.70 4.40
N PHE A 142 -22.20 -3.94 4.24
CA PHE A 142 -21.65 -4.80 3.19
C PHE A 142 -20.57 -5.66 3.85
N GLY A 143 -20.97 -6.84 4.35
CA GLY A 143 -20.11 -7.76 5.10
C GLY A 143 -19.07 -8.46 4.24
N GLY A 144 -18.18 -7.70 3.62
CA GLY A 144 -17.02 -8.19 2.87
C GLY A 144 -15.72 -7.98 3.64
N ASN A 145 -14.67 -8.70 3.22
CA ASN A 145 -13.31 -8.38 3.63
C ASN A 145 -12.80 -7.20 2.79
N GLU A 146 -11.95 -6.38 3.39
CA GLU A 146 -11.19 -5.34 2.69
C GLU A 146 -9.80 -5.88 2.40
N GLU A 147 -9.32 -5.71 1.15
CA GLU A 147 -8.03 -6.22 0.70
C GLU A 147 -7.03 -5.07 0.54
N TYR A 148 -5.81 -5.32 1.00
CA TYR A 148 -4.70 -4.38 0.95
C TYR A 148 -3.46 -5.08 0.40
N ASN A 149 -2.81 -4.48 -0.59
CA ASN A 149 -1.57 -4.99 -1.15
C ASN A 149 -0.39 -4.12 -0.71
N PHE A 150 0.64 -4.74 -0.18
CA PHE A 150 1.84 -4.06 0.29
C PHE A 150 3.11 -4.67 -0.32
N ASP A 151 3.88 -3.81 -0.95
CA ASP A 151 5.26 -4.03 -1.34
C ASP A 151 6.25 -3.57 -0.27
N LEU A 152 7.31 -4.36 -0.10
CA LEU A 152 8.48 -4.03 0.69
C LEU A 152 9.74 -4.48 -0.05
N TYR A 153 10.71 -3.59 -0.17
CA TYR A 153 11.99 -3.85 -0.85
C TYR A 153 13.14 -3.72 0.14
N TYR A 154 13.85 -4.82 0.39
CA TYR A 154 15.03 -4.84 1.24
C TYR A 154 16.29 -4.90 0.39
N ASP A 155 17.11 -3.86 0.48
CA ASP A 155 18.44 -3.78 -0.14
C ASP A 155 19.39 -4.73 0.59
N ILE A 156 19.82 -5.77 -0.12
CA ILE A 156 20.62 -6.87 0.42
C ILE A 156 22.01 -6.38 0.86
N GLU A 157 22.58 -5.42 0.13
CA GLU A 157 23.92 -4.90 0.37
C GLU A 157 23.90 -3.83 1.47
N ALA A 158 23.00 -2.85 1.35
CA ALA A 158 22.95 -1.70 2.25
C ALA A 158 22.19 -1.98 3.56
N LYS A 159 21.50 -3.13 3.66
CA LYS A 159 20.60 -3.48 4.77
C LYS A 159 19.57 -2.38 5.05
N LYS A 160 19.00 -1.83 3.97
CA LYS A 160 17.97 -0.79 4.03
C LYS A 160 16.65 -1.34 3.54
N VAL A 161 15.57 -0.86 4.15
CA VAL A 161 14.21 -1.21 3.75
C VAL A 161 13.59 -0.02 3.05
N TYR A 162 12.93 -0.27 1.94
CA TYR A 162 12.22 0.73 1.17
C TYR A 162 10.77 0.30 0.99
N VAL A 163 9.86 1.22 1.25
CA VAL A 163 8.44 1.08 0.91
C VAL A 163 7.99 2.30 0.13
N LYS A 164 6.88 2.17 -0.59
CA LYS A 164 6.22 3.31 -1.23
C LYS A 164 5.91 4.38 -0.17
N LYS A 165 5.99 5.65 -0.53
CA LYS A 165 5.67 6.77 0.39
C LYS A 165 4.17 6.94 0.56
N GLU A 166 3.41 6.77 -0.51
CA GLU A 166 1.97 7.00 -0.53
C GLU A 166 1.27 5.68 -0.89
N TYR A 167 0.20 5.35 -0.16
CA TYR A 167 -0.68 4.26 -0.53
C TYR A 167 -1.74 4.76 -1.50
N PHE A 168 -1.82 4.11 -2.64
CA PHE A 168 -2.86 4.36 -3.63
C PHE A 168 -3.64 3.08 -3.84
N THR A 169 -4.96 3.18 -3.75
CA THR A 169 -5.83 2.09 -4.21
C THR A 169 -5.61 1.88 -5.70
N GLU A 170 -5.78 0.64 -6.17
CA GLU A 170 -5.51 0.20 -7.55
C GLU A 170 -6.15 1.09 -8.63
N PHE A 171 -7.20 1.83 -8.28
CA PHE A 171 -7.96 2.70 -9.18
C PHE A 171 -7.41 4.14 -9.33
N SER A 172 -6.39 4.56 -8.58
CA SER A 172 -5.89 5.95 -8.63
C SER A 172 -5.09 6.27 -9.91
N ASN A 173 -5.57 7.22 -10.74
CA ASN A 173 -4.86 7.69 -11.94
C ASN A 173 -3.59 8.54 -11.67
N LYS A 174 -3.18 8.69 -10.40
CA LYS A 174 -2.01 9.49 -9.99
C LYS A 174 -0.71 8.68 -9.86
N ASN A 175 -0.72 7.38 -10.19
CA ASN A 175 0.38 6.43 -9.95
C ASN A 175 1.63 6.58 -10.85
N ASN A 176 1.80 7.69 -11.57
CA ASN A 176 2.87 7.77 -12.58
C ASN A 176 4.27 8.00 -12.00
N LYS A 177 4.40 8.37 -10.71
CA LYS A 177 5.69 8.56 -9.99
C LYS A 177 5.50 8.36 -8.49
N GLN A 178 5.78 7.16 -7.98
CA GLN A 178 5.75 6.89 -6.54
C GLN A 178 7.16 7.03 -5.98
N LYS A 179 7.30 7.84 -4.93
CA LYS A 179 8.55 7.95 -4.16
C LYS A 179 8.65 6.80 -3.18
N PHE A 180 9.87 6.49 -2.77
CA PHE A 180 10.16 5.54 -1.71
C PHE A 180 10.61 6.24 -0.44
N GLN A 181 10.15 5.71 0.69
CA GLN A 181 10.70 6.03 2.00
C GLN A 181 11.64 4.91 2.43
N GLY A 182 12.89 5.26 2.69
CA GLY A 182 13.91 4.37 3.23
C GLY A 182 13.89 4.31 4.76
N TYR A 183 14.30 3.16 5.28
CA TYR A 183 14.45 2.84 6.69
C TYR A 183 15.72 2.03 6.92
N GLU A 184 16.34 2.21 8.08
CA GLU A 184 17.48 1.41 8.54
C GLU A 184 16.96 0.09 9.13
N ALA A 185 17.35 -1.06 8.55
CA ALA A 185 16.93 -2.37 9.07
C ALA A 185 17.65 -2.66 10.38
N ASN A 186 16.89 -3.07 11.41
CA ASN A 186 17.48 -3.60 12.64
C ASN A 186 17.70 -5.12 12.53
N ASP A 187 18.38 -5.70 13.51
CA ASP A 187 18.73 -7.13 13.49
C ASP A 187 17.51 -8.05 13.42
N GLU A 188 16.41 -7.70 14.09
CA GLU A 188 15.17 -8.46 14.02
C GLU A 188 14.59 -8.45 12.59
N PHE A 189 14.58 -7.29 11.95
CA PHE A 189 14.09 -7.13 10.58
C PHE A 189 14.95 -7.92 9.59
N VAL A 190 16.27 -7.82 9.70
CA VAL A 190 17.22 -8.56 8.85
C VAL A 190 17.00 -10.07 9.02
N LYS A 191 16.88 -10.55 10.26
CA LYS A 191 16.65 -11.96 10.55
C LYS A 191 15.35 -12.48 9.91
N ILE A 192 14.25 -11.73 10.03
CA ILE A 192 12.97 -12.14 9.44
C ILE A 192 13.05 -12.15 7.91
N MET A 193 13.72 -11.17 7.30
CA MET A 193 13.94 -11.12 5.85
C MET A 193 14.76 -12.32 5.36
N GLU A 194 15.83 -12.67 6.07
CA GLU A 194 16.68 -13.82 5.73
C GLU A 194 15.92 -15.14 5.88
N GLU A 195 15.14 -15.31 6.96
CA GLU A 195 14.27 -16.48 7.17
C GLU A 195 13.26 -16.65 6.03
N LEU A 196 12.59 -15.56 5.62
CA LEU A 196 11.66 -15.59 4.48
C LEU A 196 12.39 -15.91 3.16
N ALA A 197 13.62 -15.41 2.99
CA ALA A 197 14.43 -15.69 1.81
C ALA A 197 15.07 -17.08 1.82
N GLY A 198 14.79 -17.92 2.83
CA GLY A 198 15.36 -19.26 2.96
C GLY A 198 16.85 -19.28 3.33
N LYS A 199 17.41 -18.15 3.79
CA LYS A 199 18.78 -18.08 4.32
C LYS A 199 18.74 -18.39 5.83
N LYS A 200 19.64 -19.27 6.27
CA LYS A 200 19.80 -19.68 7.68
C LYS A 200 20.99 -18.99 8.31
#